data_AF-A0A317M4J5-F1
#
_entry.id   AF-A0A317M4J5-F1
#
_cell.length_a   1.000
_cell.length_b   1.000
_cell.length_c   1.000
_cell.angle_alpha   90.00
_cell.angle_beta   90.00
_cell.angle_gamma   90.00
#
_symmetry.space_group_name_H-M   'P 1'
#
loop_
_entity.id
_entity.type
_entity.pdbx_description
1 polymer ?
#
loop_
_entity_poly.entity_id
_entity_poly.type
_entity_poly.pdbx_seq_one_letter_code
_entity_poly.pdbx_strand_id
1 'polypeptide(L)'
;MPPGGMPPGPPSGQFGGPPPPPLPPLGLFKSKAGLRAALLNLSGVGAGYFYLRSWVFFGINLAVTLGLLVTAAVMGAADNLLTWAPALLTWVLVTVVHGLFAGRKHDRRLMARGEQPTAGSRPVVLAACLVVVMALSLIGVWQTGEWRLRVADTAHAEGDCDTAIDVYGQVEGGFQLSMSPSLMNRARAGGEACEILRRAQSDVANEAYDHALESYTDYFAHAGSRWEDTDGSIAEIHFDYAAQLAADADQTYTGTVTDEVREAFRQAQETYAFIAEDFSDTPSAAQVPDALVELYDVATGDYQSENWCSAFDQIGMFDDLSWDAAPDIAERIEEERPDAALNCGWAQVDSGDLDDADETVEYLEASYPDYETDDVEKLTKHIGAGRIEQKMDLQTIFGESSIEDMSPYETGGGDKVVIEFTNNSPEEMHFMYVGPDAVHGEEFTDPCEGCEVYSSPPTGNSCFDDGEVMRIELDPGEYRLMITSTESGFGKPLHGTKNLKAGETYKSCYYKMENS
;
A
#
# COMPACT_ATOMS: atom_id res chain seq x y z
N MET A 1 28.10 -0.97 -121.66
CA MET A 1 27.33 -2.13 -122.14
C MET A 1 28.22 -3.38 -122.01
N PRO A 2 27.62 -4.56 -121.73
CA PRO A 2 28.18 -5.79 -121.12
C PRO A 2 29.12 -6.56 -122.10
N PRO A 3 29.57 -7.86 -121.97
CA PRO A 3 29.36 -8.95 -120.98
C PRO A 3 30.64 -9.80 -120.61
N GLY A 4 30.51 -10.85 -119.77
CA GLY A 4 31.44 -12.02 -119.62
C GLY A 4 32.67 -11.81 -118.71
N GLY A 5 33.23 -12.76 -117.95
CA GLY A 5 33.12 -14.22 -117.83
C GLY A 5 34.54 -14.86 -117.71
N MET A 6 34.77 -15.72 -116.69
CA MET A 6 35.95 -16.62 -116.40
C MET A 6 37.20 -15.99 -115.73
N PRO A 7 38.16 -16.74 -115.09
CA PRO A 7 38.39 -18.22 -114.93
C PRO A 7 38.78 -18.72 -113.48
N PRO A 8 39.10 -20.03 -113.26
CA PRO A 8 39.28 -20.66 -111.93
C PRO A 8 40.73 -20.92 -111.45
N GLY A 9 40.90 -21.12 -110.13
CA GLY A 9 42.06 -21.75 -109.43
C GLY A 9 43.02 -20.79 -108.70
N PRO A 10 43.42 -21.05 -107.42
CA PRO A 10 44.23 -22.21 -107.02
C PRO A 10 43.72 -22.96 -105.76
N PRO A 11 44.34 -24.08 -105.35
CA PRO A 11 43.82 -24.98 -104.31
C PRO A 11 43.91 -24.36 -102.91
N SER A 12 42.89 -24.60 -102.10
CA SER A 12 42.88 -24.38 -100.66
C SER A 12 43.90 -25.31 -99.97
N GLY A 13 45.14 -24.83 -99.88
CA GLY A 13 46.23 -25.43 -99.12
C GLY A 13 45.95 -25.33 -97.62
N GLN A 14 45.42 -26.42 -97.10
CA GLN A 14 45.21 -26.74 -95.70
C GLN A 14 46.57 -26.90 -94.99
N PHE A 15 47.15 -25.79 -94.53
CA PHE A 15 48.18 -25.80 -93.48
C PHE A 15 47.61 -25.09 -92.26
N GLY A 16 46.77 -25.80 -91.51
CA GLY A 16 46.54 -25.44 -90.12
C GLY A 16 47.89 -25.52 -89.42
N GLY A 17 48.41 -24.38 -88.96
CA GLY A 17 49.56 -24.35 -88.08
C GLY A 17 49.33 -25.28 -86.88
N PRO A 18 50.40 -25.84 -86.30
CA PRO A 18 50.27 -26.74 -85.15
C PRO A 18 49.37 -26.10 -84.09
N PRO A 19 48.43 -26.85 -83.48
CA PRO A 19 47.59 -26.31 -82.43
C PRO A 19 48.50 -25.67 -81.38
N PRO A 20 48.16 -24.47 -80.88
CA PRO A 20 48.95 -23.82 -79.85
C PRO A 20 49.11 -24.80 -78.68
N PRO A 21 50.32 -24.91 -78.10
CA PRO A 21 50.57 -25.84 -77.03
C PRO A 21 49.54 -25.64 -75.91
N PRO A 22 48.98 -26.72 -75.33
CA PRO A 22 48.02 -26.60 -74.24
C PRO A 22 48.65 -25.77 -73.12
N LEU A 23 47.94 -24.71 -72.71
CA LEU A 23 48.39 -23.88 -71.60
C LEU A 23 48.62 -24.76 -70.35
N PRO A 24 49.71 -24.55 -69.61
CA PRO A 24 50.00 -25.35 -68.43
C PRO A 24 48.87 -25.24 -67.40
N PRO A 25 48.57 -26.32 -66.65
CA PRO A 25 47.51 -26.31 -65.65
C PRO A 25 47.83 -25.31 -64.53
N LEU A 26 47.18 -24.14 -64.57
CA LEU A 26 47.28 -23.16 -63.49
C LEU A 26 46.51 -23.68 -62.27
N GLY A 27 47.19 -23.99 -61.15
CA GLY A 27 46.52 -24.36 -59.89
C GLY A 27 45.68 -23.21 -59.32
N LEU A 28 44.66 -23.52 -58.51
CA LEU A 28 43.72 -22.52 -57.97
C LEU A 28 44.45 -21.40 -57.20
N PHE A 29 45.38 -21.77 -56.33
CA PHE A 29 46.20 -20.84 -55.54
C PHE A 29 47.46 -20.34 -56.25
N LYS A 30 47.74 -20.83 -57.47
CA LYS A 30 48.87 -20.32 -58.29
C LYS A 30 48.47 -19.10 -59.12
N SER A 31 47.18 -18.79 -59.18
CA SER A 31 46.64 -17.59 -59.83
C SER A 31 46.86 -16.35 -58.97
N LYS A 32 47.72 -15.43 -59.44
CA LYS A 32 47.99 -14.17 -58.72
C LYS A 32 46.76 -13.26 -58.72
N ALA A 33 46.02 -13.18 -59.84
CA ALA A 33 44.78 -12.42 -59.89
C ALA A 33 43.67 -13.07 -59.05
N GLY A 34 43.64 -14.41 -59.00
CA GLY A 34 42.72 -15.17 -58.14
C GLY A 34 42.90 -14.84 -56.67
N LEU A 35 44.13 -14.96 -56.16
CA LEU A 35 44.45 -14.64 -54.76
C LEU A 35 44.11 -13.18 -54.41
N ARG A 36 44.43 -12.23 -55.29
CA ARG A 36 44.12 -10.81 -55.07
C ARG A 36 42.63 -10.53 -55.07
N ALA A 37 41.89 -11.11 -56.01
CA ALA A 37 40.44 -10.95 -56.06
C ALA A 37 39.77 -11.57 -54.82
N ALA A 38 40.27 -12.71 -54.36
CA ALA A 38 39.80 -13.36 -53.14
C ALA A 38 40.08 -12.50 -51.89
N LEU A 39 41.30 -11.98 -51.75
CA LEU A 39 41.68 -11.07 -50.65
C LEU A 39 40.86 -9.77 -50.67
N LEU A 40 40.64 -9.20 -51.85
CA LEU A 40 39.79 -8.02 -52.00
C LEU A 40 38.33 -8.31 -51.66
N ASN A 41 37.82 -9.51 -51.97
CA ASN A 41 36.45 -9.91 -51.63
C ASN A 41 36.26 -10.24 -50.13
N LEU A 42 37.32 -10.42 -49.33
CA LEU A 42 37.18 -10.53 -47.87
C LEU A 42 36.58 -9.27 -47.24
N SER A 43 36.65 -8.12 -47.92
CA SER A 43 35.96 -6.89 -47.50
C SER A 43 34.43 -6.97 -47.61
N GLY A 44 33.86 -8.03 -48.20
CA GLY A 44 32.41 -8.19 -48.41
C GLY A 44 31.82 -7.31 -49.51
N VAL A 45 32.47 -6.19 -49.88
CA VAL A 45 31.95 -5.23 -50.88
C VAL A 45 32.21 -5.62 -52.35
N GLY A 46 32.83 -6.79 -52.60
CA GLY A 46 33.06 -7.29 -53.96
C GLY A 46 34.19 -6.59 -54.72
N ALA A 47 35.13 -5.94 -54.00
CA ALA A 47 36.25 -5.20 -54.59
C ALA A 47 37.13 -6.05 -55.53
N GLY A 48 37.16 -7.38 -55.36
CA GLY A 48 37.85 -8.30 -56.25
C GLY A 48 37.21 -8.39 -57.64
N TYR A 49 35.88 -8.32 -57.73
CA TYR A 49 35.19 -8.27 -59.02
C TYR A 49 35.41 -6.94 -59.74
N PHE A 50 35.45 -5.84 -58.99
CA PHE A 50 35.80 -4.53 -59.52
C PHE A 50 37.24 -4.54 -60.08
N TYR A 51 38.20 -5.09 -59.35
CA TYR A 51 39.59 -5.27 -59.81
C TYR A 51 39.67 -6.09 -61.12
N LEU A 52 38.89 -7.16 -61.23
CA LEU A 52 38.80 -7.98 -62.44
C LEU A 52 37.98 -7.33 -63.58
N ARG A 53 37.44 -6.11 -63.37
CA ARG A 53 36.51 -5.39 -64.25
C ARG A 53 35.25 -6.18 -64.61
N SER A 54 34.80 -7.02 -63.69
CA SER A 54 33.62 -7.86 -63.86
C SER A 54 32.39 -7.19 -63.27
N TRP A 55 31.91 -6.15 -63.95
CA TRP A 55 30.82 -5.27 -63.48
C TRP A 55 29.53 -6.01 -63.08
N VAL A 56 29.17 -7.07 -63.80
CA VAL A 56 27.97 -7.87 -63.49
C VAL A 56 28.10 -8.52 -62.10
N PHE A 57 29.20 -9.22 -61.83
CA PHE A 57 29.42 -9.87 -60.53
C PHE A 57 29.64 -8.87 -59.40
N PHE A 58 30.24 -7.71 -59.71
CA PHE A 58 30.34 -6.61 -58.74
C PHE A 58 28.95 -6.09 -58.35
N GLY A 59 28.09 -5.82 -59.32
CA GLY A 59 26.71 -5.36 -59.07
C GLY A 59 25.88 -6.37 -58.29
N ILE A 60 25.93 -7.65 -58.65
CA ILE A 60 25.25 -8.73 -57.92
C ILE A 60 25.77 -8.81 -56.48
N ASN A 61 27.09 -8.77 -56.29
CA ASN A 61 27.68 -8.84 -54.95
C ASN A 61 27.19 -7.69 -54.07
N LEU A 62 27.21 -6.48 -54.59
CA LEU A 62 26.78 -5.29 -53.87
C LEU A 62 25.29 -5.37 -53.52
N ALA A 63 24.44 -5.75 -54.49
CA ALA A 63 22.99 -5.88 -54.27
C ALA A 63 22.65 -6.91 -53.20
N VAL A 64 23.29 -8.09 -53.23
CA VAL A 64 23.05 -9.13 -52.21
C VAL A 64 23.60 -8.72 -50.86
N THR A 65 24.78 -8.08 -50.80
CA THR A 65 25.36 -7.61 -49.54
C THR A 65 24.49 -6.54 -48.89
N LEU A 66 24.04 -5.55 -49.66
CA LEU A 66 23.10 -4.53 -49.18
C LEU A 66 21.77 -5.15 -48.77
N GLY A 67 21.23 -6.08 -49.55
CA GLY A 67 20.01 -6.82 -49.21
C GLY A 67 20.15 -7.54 -47.87
N LEU A 68 21.22 -8.33 -47.70
CA LEU A 68 21.49 -9.04 -46.44
C LEU A 68 21.63 -8.09 -45.25
N LEU A 69 22.34 -6.97 -45.40
CA LEU A 69 22.50 -6.00 -44.31
C LEU A 69 21.18 -5.30 -43.97
N VAL A 70 20.39 -4.89 -44.97
CA VAL A 70 19.07 -4.29 -44.73
C VAL A 70 18.14 -5.29 -44.07
N THR A 71 18.10 -6.53 -44.55
CA THR A 71 17.27 -7.58 -43.93
C THR A 71 17.74 -7.89 -42.51
N ALA A 72 19.06 -7.96 -42.27
CA ALA A 72 19.62 -8.15 -40.95
C ALA A 72 19.23 -7.02 -39.99
N ALA A 73 19.30 -5.76 -40.44
CA ALA A 73 18.88 -4.61 -39.64
C ALA A 73 17.38 -4.68 -39.30
N VAL A 74 16.53 -4.99 -40.28
CA VAL A 74 15.06 -5.05 -40.10
C VAL A 74 14.63 -6.24 -39.25
N MET A 75 15.31 -7.39 -39.35
CA MET A 75 14.97 -8.61 -38.60
C MET A 75 15.71 -8.75 -37.25
N GLY A 76 16.30 -7.67 -36.75
CA GLY A 76 16.97 -7.68 -35.44
C GLY A 76 18.25 -8.53 -35.42
N ALA A 77 19.28 -8.10 -36.14
CA ALA A 77 20.54 -8.83 -36.24
C ALA A 77 21.24 -9.04 -34.90
N ALA A 78 21.07 -8.10 -33.97
CA ALA A 78 21.65 -8.19 -32.63
C ALA A 78 20.98 -9.29 -31.80
N ASP A 79 19.67 -9.49 -31.95
CA ASP A 79 18.94 -10.56 -31.23
C ASP A 79 19.20 -11.94 -31.84
N ASN A 80 19.42 -11.99 -33.14
CA ASN A 80 19.59 -13.22 -33.91
C ASN A 80 21.05 -13.43 -34.36
N LEU A 81 21.99 -13.17 -33.45
CA LEU A 81 23.43 -13.22 -33.74
C LEU A 81 23.87 -14.55 -34.37
N LEU A 82 23.34 -15.66 -33.85
CA LEU A 82 23.65 -17.01 -34.33
C LEU A 82 23.11 -17.30 -35.74
N THR A 83 22.15 -16.51 -36.21
CA THR A 83 21.60 -16.63 -37.58
C THR A 83 22.37 -15.73 -38.53
N TRP A 84 22.54 -14.46 -38.16
CA TRP A 84 23.07 -13.45 -39.08
C TRP A 84 24.58 -13.49 -39.22
N ALA A 85 25.33 -13.74 -38.15
CA ALA A 85 26.78 -13.81 -38.24
C ALA A 85 27.25 -14.97 -39.16
N PRO A 86 26.72 -16.21 -39.06
CA PRO A 86 27.06 -17.28 -40.00
C PRO A 86 26.55 -17.03 -41.42
N ALA A 87 25.39 -16.39 -41.60
CA ALA A 87 24.86 -16.07 -42.92
C ALA A 87 25.76 -15.08 -43.68
N LEU A 88 26.16 -13.99 -43.02
CA LEU A 88 27.09 -13.01 -43.59
C LEU A 88 28.47 -13.62 -43.83
N LEU A 89 28.99 -14.41 -42.88
CA LEU A 89 30.27 -15.11 -43.04
C LEU A 89 30.25 -16.06 -44.24
N THR A 90 29.19 -16.86 -44.37
CA THR A 90 29.01 -17.80 -45.49
C THR A 90 28.95 -17.05 -46.82
N TRP A 91 28.21 -15.94 -46.88
CA TRP A 91 28.16 -15.09 -48.06
C TRP A 91 29.55 -14.57 -48.45
N VAL A 92 30.30 -14.01 -47.50
CA VAL A 92 31.68 -13.55 -47.73
C VAL A 92 32.55 -14.71 -48.24
N LEU A 93 32.50 -15.89 -47.60
CA LEU A 93 33.27 -17.06 -48.04
C LEU A 93 32.92 -17.50 -49.47
N VAL A 94 31.64 -17.50 -49.84
CA VAL A 94 31.20 -17.80 -51.22
C VAL A 94 31.81 -16.81 -52.21
N THR A 95 31.83 -15.51 -51.89
CA THR A 95 32.38 -14.48 -52.78
C THR A 95 33.91 -14.53 -52.88
N VAL A 96 34.60 -14.94 -51.82
CA VAL A 96 36.05 -15.19 -51.79
C VAL A 96 36.39 -16.38 -52.68
N VAL A 97 35.70 -17.50 -52.50
CA VAL A 97 35.90 -18.73 -53.30
C VAL A 97 35.61 -18.44 -54.77
N HIS A 98 34.49 -17.79 -55.07
CA HIS A 98 34.15 -17.42 -56.45
C HIS A 98 35.18 -16.43 -57.04
N GLY A 99 35.70 -15.49 -56.24
CA GLY A 99 36.80 -14.59 -56.62
C GLY A 99 38.06 -15.35 -57.06
N LEU A 100 38.45 -16.43 -56.35
CA LEU A 100 39.58 -17.30 -56.74
C LEU A 100 39.36 -17.89 -58.15
N PHE A 101 38.17 -18.42 -58.41
CA PHE A 101 37.82 -19.02 -59.70
C PHE A 101 37.75 -17.97 -60.82
N ALA A 102 37.12 -16.82 -60.55
CA ALA A 102 36.98 -15.73 -61.50
C ALA A 102 38.35 -15.16 -61.90
N GLY A 103 39.25 -14.93 -60.92
CA GLY A 103 40.61 -14.46 -61.19
C GLY A 103 41.46 -15.48 -61.93
N ARG A 104 41.35 -16.78 -61.62
CA ARG A 104 41.99 -17.86 -62.40
C ARG A 104 41.51 -17.87 -63.85
N LYS A 105 40.20 -17.68 -64.09
CA LYS A 105 39.64 -17.59 -65.45
C LYS A 105 40.16 -16.35 -66.19
N HIS A 106 40.33 -15.24 -65.48
CA HIS A 106 40.90 -14.00 -66.01
C HIS A 106 42.36 -14.20 -66.44
N ASP A 107 43.22 -14.73 -65.56
CA ASP A 107 44.64 -14.99 -65.87
C ASP A 107 44.80 -15.94 -67.07
N ARG A 108 43.96 -16.97 -67.19
CA ARG A 108 43.94 -17.85 -68.37
C ARG A 108 43.61 -17.12 -69.67
N ARG A 109 42.67 -16.17 -69.64
CA ARG A 109 42.32 -15.36 -70.82
C ARG A 109 43.46 -14.42 -71.21
N LEU A 110 44.17 -13.85 -70.25
CA LEU A 110 45.36 -13.02 -70.50
C LEU A 110 46.50 -13.85 -71.11
N MET A 111 46.81 -15.01 -70.53
CA MET A 111 47.83 -15.92 -71.07
C MET A 111 47.49 -16.40 -72.49
N ALA A 112 46.21 -16.67 -72.78
CA ALA A 112 45.76 -17.03 -74.12
C ALA A 112 45.93 -15.91 -75.15
N ARG A 113 46.03 -14.64 -74.71
CA ARG A 113 46.33 -13.47 -75.56
C ARG A 113 47.82 -13.12 -75.61
N GLY A 114 48.68 -13.89 -74.93
CA GLY A 114 50.12 -13.63 -74.84
C GLY A 114 50.51 -12.57 -73.81
N GLU A 115 49.57 -12.10 -72.96
CA GLU A 115 49.83 -11.11 -71.92
C GLU A 115 50.26 -11.79 -70.61
N GLN A 116 51.26 -11.23 -69.93
CA GLN A 116 51.67 -11.71 -68.61
C GLN A 116 50.89 -11.01 -67.49
N PRO A 117 50.42 -11.76 -66.47
CA PRO A 117 49.76 -11.17 -65.32
C PRO A 117 50.73 -10.24 -64.56
N THR A 118 50.33 -8.99 -64.34
CA THR A 118 51.17 -7.98 -63.69
C THR A 118 51.36 -8.27 -62.20
N ALA A 119 52.60 -8.19 -61.72
CA ALA A 119 52.97 -8.59 -60.36
C ALA A 119 52.84 -7.50 -59.27
N GLY A 120 52.15 -6.39 -59.52
CA GLY A 120 52.10 -5.25 -58.57
C GLY A 120 51.44 -5.56 -57.22
N SER A 121 51.99 -5.04 -56.12
CA SER A 121 51.49 -5.22 -54.72
C SER A 121 50.31 -4.32 -54.34
N ARG A 122 50.04 -3.26 -55.12
CA ARG A 122 48.96 -2.28 -54.91
C ARG A 122 47.58 -2.86 -54.50
N PRO A 123 47.05 -3.93 -55.14
CA PRO A 123 45.74 -4.48 -54.76
C PRO A 123 45.70 -5.14 -53.39
N VAL A 124 46.84 -5.63 -52.86
CA VAL A 124 46.91 -6.19 -51.52
C VAL A 124 46.88 -5.08 -50.46
N VAL A 125 47.60 -3.98 -50.72
CA VAL A 125 47.54 -2.79 -49.86
C VAL A 125 46.12 -2.23 -49.83
N LEU A 126 45.45 -2.15 -50.99
CA LEU A 126 44.06 -1.71 -51.07
C LEU A 126 43.11 -2.63 -50.27
N ALA A 127 43.29 -3.95 -50.34
CA ALA A 127 42.50 -4.90 -49.55
C ALA A 127 42.70 -4.69 -48.04
N ALA A 128 43.95 -4.53 -47.59
CA ALA A 128 44.26 -4.26 -46.19
C ALA A 128 43.63 -2.93 -45.73
N CYS A 129 43.73 -1.86 -46.53
CA CYS A 129 43.08 -0.59 -46.24
C CYS A 129 41.56 -0.73 -46.14
N LEU A 130 40.90 -1.48 -47.03
CA LEU A 130 39.46 -1.69 -46.98
C LEU A 130 39.01 -2.44 -45.72
N VAL A 131 39.77 -3.46 -45.30
CA VAL A 131 39.49 -4.18 -44.04
C VAL A 131 39.66 -3.26 -42.84
N VAL A 132 40.70 -2.43 -42.80
CA VAL A 132 40.91 -1.45 -41.72
C VAL A 132 39.77 -0.43 -41.69
N VAL A 133 39.36 0.12 -42.83
CA VAL A 133 38.23 1.06 -42.90
C VAL A 133 36.95 0.41 -42.39
N MET A 134 36.66 -0.84 -42.79
CA MET A 134 35.48 -1.56 -42.33
C MET A 134 35.51 -1.81 -40.82
N ALA A 135 36.67 -2.21 -40.27
CA ALA A 135 36.84 -2.38 -38.83
C ALA A 135 36.65 -1.06 -38.07
N LEU A 136 37.22 0.04 -38.56
CA LEU A 136 37.04 1.37 -37.97
C LEU A 136 35.59 1.85 -38.05
N SER A 137 34.88 1.56 -39.14
CA SER A 137 33.44 1.87 -39.26
C SER A 137 32.60 1.08 -38.24
N LEU A 138 32.87 -0.21 -38.06
CA LEU A 138 32.17 -1.04 -37.06
C LEU A 138 32.46 -0.54 -35.63
N ILE A 139 33.72 -0.22 -35.33
CA ILE A 139 34.10 0.39 -34.06
C ILE A 139 33.39 1.73 -33.87
N GLY A 140 33.29 2.57 -34.92
CA GLY A 140 32.59 3.85 -34.87
C GLY A 140 31.10 3.69 -34.58
N VAL A 141 30.43 2.72 -35.22
CA VAL A 141 29.01 2.39 -34.93
C VAL A 141 28.85 1.93 -33.48
N TRP A 142 29.71 1.03 -33.01
CA TRP A 142 29.66 0.55 -31.63
C TRP A 142 29.91 1.67 -30.61
N GLN A 143 30.95 2.49 -30.80
CA GLN A 143 31.26 3.63 -29.93
C GLN A 143 30.14 4.68 -29.91
N THR A 144 29.47 4.89 -31.03
CA THR A 144 28.32 5.81 -31.11
C THR A 144 27.12 5.24 -30.33
N GLY A 145 26.85 3.94 -30.42
CA GLY A 145 25.80 3.27 -29.65
C GLY A 145 26.05 3.35 -28.14
N GLU A 146 27.27 3.07 -27.70
CA GLU A 146 27.69 3.21 -26.28
C GLU A 146 27.64 4.66 -25.78
N TRP A 147 27.91 5.64 -26.65
CA TRP A 147 27.74 7.04 -26.28
C TRP A 147 26.26 7.40 -26.10
N ARG A 148 25.39 6.96 -27.01
CA ARG A 148 23.94 7.17 -26.91
C ARG A 148 23.34 6.50 -25.68
N LEU A 149 23.77 5.27 -25.36
CA LEU A 149 23.35 4.62 -24.12
C LEU A 149 23.75 5.39 -22.87
N ARG A 150 24.96 5.95 -22.82
CA ARG A 150 25.36 6.78 -21.67
C ARG A 150 24.50 8.03 -21.53
N VAL A 151 24.10 8.64 -22.65
CA VAL A 151 23.15 9.77 -22.64
C VAL A 151 21.79 9.33 -22.09
N ALA A 152 21.27 8.19 -22.55
CA ALA A 152 20.01 7.62 -22.04
C ALA A 152 20.10 7.29 -20.55
N ASP A 153 21.18 6.62 -20.12
CA ASP A 153 21.41 6.27 -18.72
C ASP A 153 21.56 7.51 -17.82
N THR A 154 22.11 8.62 -18.34
CA THR A 154 22.21 9.88 -17.60
C THR A 154 20.82 10.50 -17.43
N ALA A 155 20.04 10.59 -18.50
CA ALA A 155 18.66 11.08 -18.43
C ALA A 155 17.80 10.21 -17.49
N HIS A 156 17.96 8.89 -17.56
CA HIS A 156 17.28 7.95 -16.67
C HIS A 156 17.70 8.16 -15.20
N ALA A 157 19.00 8.31 -14.93
CA ALA A 157 19.47 8.59 -13.57
C ALA A 157 18.98 9.95 -13.02
N GLU A 158 18.69 10.91 -13.90
CA GLU A 158 18.08 12.20 -13.56
C GLU A 158 16.53 12.13 -13.44
N GLY A 159 15.93 10.97 -13.69
CA GLY A 159 14.47 10.79 -13.68
C GLY A 159 13.74 11.30 -14.92
N ASP A 160 14.46 11.77 -15.95
CA ASP A 160 13.91 12.21 -17.24
C ASP A 160 13.64 11.00 -18.15
N CYS A 161 12.57 10.27 -17.81
CA CYS A 161 12.15 9.07 -18.51
C CYS A 161 11.71 9.33 -19.95
N ASP A 162 11.13 10.50 -20.26
CA ASP A 162 10.69 10.81 -21.62
C ASP A 162 11.90 10.93 -22.57
N THR A 163 12.95 11.63 -22.16
CA THR A 163 14.21 11.70 -22.93
C THR A 163 14.90 10.34 -22.97
N ALA A 164 14.97 9.62 -21.84
CA ALA A 164 15.66 8.34 -21.76
C ALA A 164 15.03 7.28 -22.68
N ILE A 165 13.69 7.14 -22.66
CA ILE A 165 12.94 6.19 -23.51
C ILE A 165 13.18 6.49 -24.99
N ASP A 166 13.13 7.76 -25.42
CA ASP A 166 13.40 8.13 -26.81
C ASP A 166 14.83 7.73 -27.23
N VAL A 167 15.83 8.00 -26.38
CA VAL A 167 17.22 7.65 -26.69
C VAL A 167 17.46 6.13 -26.66
N TYR A 168 16.87 5.39 -25.72
CA TYR A 168 16.92 3.92 -25.71
C TYR A 168 16.28 3.33 -26.97
N GLY A 169 15.12 3.85 -27.39
CA GLY A 169 14.45 3.44 -28.64
C GLY A 169 15.28 3.75 -29.88
N GLN A 170 15.97 4.89 -29.93
CA GLN A 170 16.94 5.20 -30.99
C GLN A 170 18.10 4.20 -31.02
N VAL A 171 18.59 3.75 -29.86
CA VAL A 171 19.63 2.72 -29.79
C VAL A 171 19.12 1.39 -30.34
N GLU A 172 17.93 0.96 -29.93
CA GLU A 172 17.31 -0.29 -30.39
C GLU A 172 17.04 -0.28 -31.90
N GLY A 173 16.51 0.82 -32.45
CA GLY A 173 16.21 0.92 -33.88
C GLY A 173 17.44 1.18 -34.76
N GLY A 174 18.43 1.93 -34.26
CA GLY A 174 19.56 2.43 -35.05
C GLY A 174 20.78 1.51 -35.09
N PHE A 175 20.96 0.63 -34.09
CA PHE A 175 22.22 -0.09 -33.89
C PHE A 175 22.11 -1.62 -34.01
N GLN A 176 21.07 -2.13 -34.66
CA GLN A 176 20.90 -3.57 -34.93
C GLN A 176 22.10 -4.20 -35.64
N LEU A 177 22.75 -3.45 -36.54
CA LEU A 177 23.94 -3.91 -37.27
C LEU A 177 25.24 -3.93 -36.43
N SER A 178 25.21 -3.42 -35.20
CA SER A 178 26.34 -3.57 -34.27
C SER A 178 26.55 -5.02 -33.84
N MET A 179 25.53 -5.87 -34.00
CA MET A 179 25.56 -7.29 -33.59
C MET A 179 25.96 -7.48 -32.12
N SER A 180 25.56 -6.56 -31.25
CA SER A 180 25.82 -6.58 -29.81
C SER A 180 24.53 -6.85 -29.02
N PRO A 181 24.27 -8.10 -28.59
CA PRO A 181 23.08 -8.43 -27.80
C PRO A 181 23.03 -7.67 -26.46
N SER A 182 24.19 -7.46 -25.83
CA SER A 182 24.27 -6.73 -24.56
C SER A 182 23.86 -5.27 -24.69
N LEU A 183 24.17 -4.62 -25.82
CA LEU A 183 23.77 -3.24 -26.10
C LEU A 183 22.24 -3.15 -26.19
N MET A 184 21.60 -4.08 -26.91
CA MET A 184 20.14 -4.09 -27.07
C MET A 184 19.42 -4.44 -25.78
N ASN A 185 19.89 -5.46 -25.05
CA ASN A 185 19.28 -5.86 -23.79
C ASN A 185 19.35 -4.75 -22.75
N ARG A 186 20.47 -4.01 -22.68
CA ARG A 186 20.59 -2.85 -21.80
C ARG A 186 19.64 -1.72 -22.21
N ALA A 187 19.51 -1.45 -23.52
CA ALA A 187 18.59 -0.43 -24.01
C ALA A 187 17.13 -0.76 -23.66
N ARG A 188 16.69 -2.01 -23.91
CA ARG A 188 15.34 -2.46 -23.57
C ARG A 188 15.07 -2.44 -22.08
N ALA A 189 15.96 -3.05 -21.29
CA ALA A 189 15.78 -3.08 -19.84
C ALA A 189 15.74 -1.66 -19.23
N GLY A 190 16.54 -0.72 -19.78
CA GLY A 190 16.49 0.68 -19.40
C GLY A 190 15.18 1.37 -19.80
N GLY A 191 14.70 1.13 -21.03
CA GLY A 191 13.41 1.65 -21.51
C GLY A 191 12.22 1.13 -20.72
N GLU A 192 12.17 -0.18 -20.47
CA GLU A 192 11.15 -0.84 -19.64
C GLU A 192 11.15 -0.29 -18.21
N ALA A 193 12.33 -0.13 -17.59
CA ALA A 193 12.43 0.50 -16.27
C ALA A 193 11.91 1.95 -16.28
N CYS A 194 12.28 2.76 -17.26
CA CYS A 194 11.76 4.13 -17.39
C CYS A 194 10.23 4.18 -17.57
N GLU A 195 9.63 3.20 -18.27
CA GLU A 195 8.18 3.14 -18.41
C GLU A 195 7.49 2.89 -17.06
N ILE A 196 8.10 2.08 -16.18
CA ILE A 196 7.62 1.87 -14.81
C ILE A 196 7.77 3.15 -13.99
N LEU A 197 8.95 3.79 -14.00
CA LEU A 197 9.20 5.04 -13.26
C LEU A 197 8.27 6.16 -13.73
N ARG A 198 8.06 6.32 -15.04
CA ARG A 198 7.13 7.33 -15.57
C ARG A 198 5.69 7.07 -15.13
N ARG A 199 5.27 5.80 -15.01
CA ARG A 199 3.96 5.46 -14.45
C ARG A 199 3.88 5.88 -12.99
N ALA A 200 4.87 5.52 -12.18
CA ALA A 200 4.94 5.92 -10.77
C ALA A 200 4.84 7.45 -10.61
N GLN A 201 5.62 8.22 -11.37
CA GLN A 201 5.57 9.69 -11.37
C GLN A 201 4.19 10.24 -11.82
N SER A 202 3.56 9.58 -12.79
CA SER A 202 2.20 9.94 -13.21
C SER A 202 1.18 9.65 -12.11
N ASP A 203 1.31 8.55 -11.39
CA ASP A 203 0.39 8.18 -10.31
C ASP A 203 0.50 9.17 -9.15
N VAL A 204 1.72 9.61 -8.78
CA VAL A 204 1.94 10.72 -7.84
C VAL A 204 1.25 12.00 -8.32
N ALA A 205 1.41 12.37 -9.59
CA ALA A 205 0.80 13.57 -10.15
C ALA A 205 -0.74 13.53 -10.18
N ASN A 206 -1.35 12.35 -10.05
CA ASN A 206 -2.79 12.15 -9.94
C ASN A 206 -3.24 11.83 -8.50
N GLU A 207 -2.37 12.01 -7.50
CA GLU A 207 -2.63 11.72 -6.08
C GLU A 207 -3.05 10.26 -5.82
N ALA A 208 -2.61 9.34 -6.69
CA ALA A 208 -2.83 7.90 -6.56
C ALA A 208 -1.62 7.25 -5.88
N TYR A 209 -1.38 7.61 -4.63
CA TYR A 209 -0.13 7.31 -3.93
C TYR A 209 0.08 5.82 -3.67
N ASP A 210 -0.98 5.05 -3.42
CA ASP A 210 -0.93 3.60 -3.27
C ASP A 210 -0.36 2.92 -4.52
N HIS A 211 -0.86 3.28 -5.70
CA HIS A 211 -0.38 2.80 -6.99
C HIS A 211 1.02 3.32 -7.32
N ALA A 212 1.34 4.55 -6.92
CA ALA A 212 2.67 5.13 -7.11
C ALA A 212 3.73 4.35 -6.34
N LEU A 213 3.49 4.05 -5.05
CA LEU A 213 4.42 3.31 -4.19
C LEU A 213 4.64 1.87 -4.66
N GLU A 214 3.59 1.19 -5.15
CA GLU A 214 3.70 -0.11 -5.81
C GLU A 214 4.59 -0.01 -7.06
N SER A 215 4.35 1.01 -7.92
CA SER A 215 5.13 1.23 -9.13
C SER A 215 6.60 1.58 -8.85
N TYR A 216 6.90 2.34 -7.80
CA TYR A 216 8.28 2.60 -7.36
C TYR A 216 8.97 1.33 -6.85
N THR A 217 8.26 0.49 -6.11
CA THR A 217 8.77 -0.81 -5.65
C THR A 217 9.15 -1.70 -6.84
N ASP A 218 8.26 -1.80 -7.84
CA ASP A 218 8.51 -2.51 -9.09
C ASP A 218 9.70 -1.92 -9.87
N TYR A 219 9.81 -0.59 -9.89
CA TYR A 219 10.93 0.11 -10.52
C TYR A 219 12.26 -0.27 -9.88
N PHE A 220 12.38 -0.15 -8.56
CA PHE A 220 13.63 -0.43 -7.85
C PHE A 220 14.02 -1.92 -7.92
N ALA A 221 13.06 -2.83 -8.01
CA ALA A 221 13.30 -4.25 -8.24
C ALA A 221 13.76 -4.57 -9.68
N HIS A 222 13.51 -3.68 -10.65
CA HIS A 222 13.82 -3.92 -12.05
C HIS A 222 15.33 -3.83 -12.34
N ALA A 223 15.90 -4.82 -13.03
CA ALA A 223 17.35 -4.88 -13.31
C ALA A 223 17.90 -3.72 -14.18
N GLY A 224 17.01 -2.98 -14.81
CA GLY A 224 17.32 -1.79 -15.61
C GLY A 224 17.26 -0.47 -14.86
N SER A 225 16.91 -0.46 -13.58
CA SER A 225 16.79 0.76 -12.77
C SER A 225 18.12 1.53 -12.68
N ARG A 226 18.02 2.86 -12.64
CA ARG A 226 19.15 3.81 -12.68
C ARG A 226 18.94 5.06 -11.86
N TRP A 227 17.70 5.53 -11.77
CA TRP A 227 17.31 6.61 -10.89
C TRP A 227 17.43 6.13 -9.44
N GLU A 228 17.96 7.01 -8.61
CA GLU A 228 18.10 6.82 -7.17
C GLU A 228 17.35 7.97 -6.49
N ASP A 229 16.61 7.66 -5.42
CA ASP A 229 15.93 8.68 -4.62
C ASP A 229 16.96 9.43 -3.77
N THR A 230 17.52 10.51 -4.32
CA THR A 230 18.60 11.27 -3.68
C THR A 230 18.13 12.55 -3.01
N ASP A 231 16.93 13.02 -3.35
CA ASP A 231 16.28 14.20 -2.78
C ASP A 231 15.23 13.84 -1.71
N GLY A 232 14.92 12.55 -1.54
CA GLY A 232 13.94 12.08 -0.56
C GLY A 232 12.50 12.18 -1.06
N SER A 233 12.31 12.21 -2.39
CA SER A 233 11.01 12.25 -3.04
C SER A 233 10.09 11.08 -2.64
N ILE A 234 10.64 9.89 -2.36
CA ILE A 234 9.83 8.75 -1.89
C ILE A 234 9.31 9.01 -0.48
N ALA A 235 10.11 9.63 0.37
CA ALA A 235 9.66 10.03 1.70
C ALA A 235 8.56 11.11 1.64
N GLU A 236 8.67 12.06 0.71
CA GLU A 236 7.61 13.05 0.43
C GLU A 236 6.31 12.39 -0.04
N ILE A 237 6.39 11.40 -0.93
CA ILE A 237 5.20 10.64 -1.40
C ILE A 237 4.52 9.90 -0.24
N HIS A 238 5.29 9.24 0.63
CA HIS A 238 4.73 8.61 1.83
C HIS A 238 4.08 9.64 2.76
N PHE A 239 4.69 10.82 2.90
CA PHE A 239 4.16 11.88 3.74
C PHE A 239 2.81 12.38 3.23
N ASP A 240 2.72 12.65 1.93
CA ASP A 240 1.48 13.09 1.28
C ASP A 240 0.40 12.00 1.32
N TYR A 241 0.78 10.73 1.20
CA TYR A 241 -0.15 9.61 1.34
C TYR A 241 -0.74 9.52 2.75
N ALA A 242 0.09 9.63 3.78
CA ALA A 242 -0.37 9.64 5.17
C ALA A 242 -1.35 10.80 5.44
N ALA A 243 -1.05 11.99 4.91
CA ALA A 243 -1.95 13.14 5.01
C ALA A 243 -3.29 12.90 4.29
N GLN A 244 -3.27 12.29 3.09
CA GLN A 244 -4.48 11.94 2.36
C GLN A 244 -5.34 10.92 3.12
N LEU A 245 -4.73 9.86 3.67
CA LEU A 245 -5.42 8.86 4.49
C LEU A 245 -6.15 9.50 5.68
N ALA A 246 -5.48 10.41 6.39
CA ALA A 246 -6.06 11.13 7.51
C ALA A 246 -7.24 12.02 7.08
N ALA A 247 -7.09 12.75 5.97
CA ALA A 247 -8.13 13.64 5.44
C ALA A 247 -9.36 12.87 4.93
N ASP A 248 -9.16 11.70 4.32
CA ASP A 248 -10.25 10.84 3.85
C ASP A 248 -10.98 10.16 5.03
N ALA A 249 -10.22 9.77 6.08
CA ALA A 249 -10.79 9.23 7.32
C ALA A 249 -11.68 10.25 8.03
N ASP A 250 -11.22 11.49 8.20
CA ASP A 250 -11.99 12.59 8.79
C ASP A 250 -13.28 12.86 8.01
N GLN A 251 -13.22 12.92 6.68
CA GLN A 251 -14.40 13.08 5.83
C GLN A 251 -15.40 11.92 5.95
N THR A 252 -14.91 10.71 6.22
CA THR A 252 -15.72 9.51 6.37
C THR A 252 -16.33 9.40 7.77
N TYR A 253 -15.73 10.06 8.77
CA TYR A 253 -16.19 10.02 10.14
C TYR A 253 -17.57 10.69 10.31
N THR A 254 -18.52 9.96 10.91
CA THR A 254 -19.89 10.44 11.16
C THR A 254 -20.29 10.40 12.63
N GLY A 255 -19.34 10.51 13.55
CA GLY A 255 -19.57 10.45 15.00
C GLY A 255 -19.37 9.07 15.64
N THR A 256 -18.92 8.07 14.86
CA THR A 256 -18.61 6.73 15.35
C THR A 256 -17.39 6.19 14.61
N VAL A 257 -16.46 5.57 15.34
CA VAL A 257 -15.24 4.99 14.77
C VAL A 257 -15.56 3.64 14.13
N THR A 258 -15.68 3.63 12.80
CA THR A 258 -15.83 2.39 12.01
C THR A 258 -14.47 1.72 11.79
N ASP A 259 -14.47 0.45 11.36
CA ASP A 259 -13.22 -0.24 10.99
C ASP A 259 -12.46 0.47 9.87
N GLU A 260 -13.17 1.10 8.92
CA GLU A 260 -12.58 1.87 7.82
C GLU A 260 -11.88 3.14 8.33
N VAL A 261 -12.55 3.91 9.19
CA VAL A 261 -11.96 5.12 9.81
C VAL A 261 -10.76 4.75 10.69
N ARG A 262 -10.92 3.70 11.50
CA ARG A 262 -9.85 3.16 12.35
C ARG A 262 -8.62 2.79 11.53
N GLU A 263 -8.80 1.99 10.48
CA GLU A 263 -7.69 1.53 9.66
C GLU A 263 -6.99 2.68 8.95
N ALA A 264 -7.74 3.63 8.40
CA ALA A 264 -7.16 4.77 7.68
C ALA A 264 -6.31 5.67 8.60
N PHE A 265 -6.78 6.02 9.80
CA PHE A 265 -5.98 6.81 10.75
C PHE A 265 -4.76 6.04 11.27
N ARG A 266 -4.90 4.74 11.54
CA ARG A 266 -3.77 3.89 11.95
C ARG A 266 -2.73 3.78 10.84
N GLN A 267 -3.15 3.54 9.61
CA GLN A 267 -2.26 3.46 8.45
C GLN A 267 -1.55 4.81 8.20
N ALA A 268 -2.23 5.94 8.39
CA ALA A 268 -1.60 7.26 8.33
C ALA A 268 -0.50 7.40 9.39
N GLN A 269 -0.78 7.03 10.64
CA GLN A 269 0.19 7.05 11.74
C GLN A 269 1.40 6.16 11.45
N GLU A 270 1.17 4.92 11.05
CA GLU A 270 2.23 3.95 10.74
C GLU A 270 3.09 4.41 9.56
N THR A 271 2.48 5.06 8.56
CA THR A 271 3.21 5.64 7.42
C THR A 271 4.10 6.79 7.88
N TYR A 272 3.63 7.67 8.77
CA TYR A 272 4.48 8.71 9.36
C TYR A 272 5.62 8.13 10.20
N ALA A 273 5.35 7.11 11.03
CA ALA A 273 6.37 6.43 11.81
C ALA A 273 7.44 5.78 10.92
N PHE A 274 7.04 5.13 9.83
CA PHE A 274 7.93 4.58 8.82
C PHE A 274 8.83 5.65 8.18
N ILE A 275 8.30 6.84 7.86
CA ILE A 275 9.12 7.96 7.36
C ILE A 275 10.15 8.39 8.42
N ALA A 276 9.75 8.48 9.69
CA ALA A 276 10.63 8.90 10.77
C ALA A 276 11.81 7.93 10.97
N GLU A 277 11.56 6.63 10.82
CA GLU A 277 12.56 5.57 11.01
C GLU A 277 13.44 5.38 9.76
N ASP A 278 12.81 5.03 8.63
CA ASP A 278 13.51 4.57 7.43
C ASP A 278 13.98 5.72 6.52
N PHE A 279 13.42 6.92 6.70
CA PHE A 279 13.76 8.13 5.95
C PHE A 279 14.24 9.27 6.84
N SER A 280 14.82 8.95 8.00
CA SER A 280 15.26 9.90 9.05
C SER A 280 16.14 11.08 8.59
N ASP A 281 16.88 10.94 7.48
CA ASP A 281 17.75 11.98 6.92
C ASP A 281 17.05 12.91 5.90
N THR A 282 15.75 12.72 5.64
CA THR A 282 14.99 13.48 4.62
C THR A 282 14.29 14.73 5.19
N PRO A 283 13.96 15.72 4.35
CA PRO A 283 13.12 16.86 4.76
C PRO A 283 11.71 16.45 5.26
N SER A 284 11.15 15.35 4.73
CA SER A 284 9.84 14.83 5.15
C SER A 284 9.88 14.28 6.57
N ALA A 285 10.94 13.54 6.94
CA ALA A 285 11.10 13.05 8.31
C ALA A 285 11.19 14.17 9.35
N ALA A 286 11.76 15.32 8.99
CA ALA A 286 11.79 16.49 9.87
C ALA A 286 10.40 17.11 10.14
N GLN A 287 9.40 16.82 9.31
CA GLN A 287 8.02 17.31 9.44
C GLN A 287 7.10 16.32 10.16
N VAL A 288 7.52 15.06 10.31
CA VAL A 288 6.71 13.99 10.91
C VAL A 288 6.20 14.33 12.33
N PRO A 289 6.99 14.90 13.25
CA PRO A 289 6.49 15.19 14.60
C PRO A 289 5.26 16.12 14.60
N ASP A 290 5.32 17.21 13.82
CA ASP A 290 4.21 18.17 13.70
C ASP A 290 2.99 17.52 12.99
N ALA A 291 3.24 16.70 11.97
CA ALA A 291 2.19 15.99 11.24
C ALA A 291 1.47 14.93 12.09
N LEU A 292 2.20 14.25 12.99
CA LEU A 292 1.61 13.32 13.95
C LEU A 292 0.72 14.03 14.97
N VAL A 293 1.09 15.24 15.40
CA VAL A 293 0.25 16.07 16.28
C VAL A 293 -1.04 16.47 15.56
N GLU A 294 -0.93 16.93 14.31
CA GLU A 294 -2.10 17.27 13.49
C GLU A 294 -3.00 16.06 13.25
N LEU A 295 -2.43 14.90 12.94
CA LEU A 295 -3.15 13.63 12.79
C LEU A 295 -3.96 13.31 14.06
N TYR A 296 -3.32 13.36 15.22
CA TYR A 296 -3.98 13.07 16.49
C TYR A 296 -5.10 14.06 16.79
N ASP A 297 -4.86 15.37 16.59
CA ASP A 297 -5.85 16.42 16.84
C ASP A 297 -7.08 16.29 15.92
N VAL A 298 -6.88 15.97 14.64
CA VAL A 298 -7.97 15.69 13.69
C VAL A 298 -8.75 14.45 14.13
N ALA A 299 -8.02 13.38 14.42
CA ALA A 299 -8.60 12.08 14.71
C ALA A 299 -9.35 12.00 16.05
N THR A 300 -9.05 12.91 16.98
CA THR A 300 -9.62 12.96 18.34
C THR A 300 -10.48 14.21 18.61
N GLY A 301 -10.97 14.85 17.54
CA GLY A 301 -11.70 16.12 17.63
C GLY A 301 -12.95 16.11 18.52
N ASP A 302 -13.53 14.94 18.80
CA ASP A 302 -14.66 14.83 19.73
C ASP A 302 -14.27 15.07 21.19
N TYR A 303 -13.01 14.89 21.56
CA TYR A 303 -12.51 15.20 22.90
C TYR A 303 -12.68 16.69 23.22
N GLN A 304 -12.29 17.57 22.28
CA GLN A 304 -12.46 19.03 22.42
C GLN A 304 -13.93 19.47 22.38
N SER A 305 -14.80 18.64 21.81
CA SER A 305 -16.24 18.90 21.71
C SER A 305 -17.03 18.33 22.89
N GLU A 306 -16.37 17.76 23.89
CA GLU A 306 -16.97 17.08 25.06
C GLU A 306 -17.91 15.92 24.67
N ASN A 307 -17.70 15.33 23.49
CA ASN A 307 -18.38 14.12 23.03
C ASN A 307 -17.65 12.88 23.57
N TRP A 308 -17.66 12.71 24.90
CA TRP A 308 -16.74 11.83 25.63
C TRP A 308 -16.72 10.37 25.16
N CYS A 309 -17.87 9.77 24.88
CA CYS A 309 -17.92 8.38 24.43
C CYS A 309 -17.30 8.19 23.05
N SER A 310 -17.59 9.09 22.11
CA SER A 310 -16.94 9.07 20.79
C SER A 310 -15.44 9.38 20.90
N ALA A 311 -15.06 10.31 21.76
CA ALA A 311 -13.67 10.64 22.04
C ALA A 311 -12.90 9.45 22.62
N PHE A 312 -13.50 8.70 23.54
CA PHE A 312 -12.92 7.49 24.11
C PHE A 312 -12.62 6.45 23.01
N ASP A 313 -13.56 6.23 22.08
CA ASP A 313 -13.36 5.34 20.93
C ASP A 313 -12.30 5.85 19.94
N GLN A 314 -12.25 7.17 19.72
CA GLN A 314 -11.27 7.82 18.84
C GLN A 314 -9.85 7.70 19.40
N ILE A 315 -9.62 8.06 20.66
CA ILE A 315 -8.32 7.89 21.32
C ILE A 315 -7.99 6.38 21.39
N GLY A 316 -9.04 5.59 21.65
CA GLY A 316 -9.20 4.15 21.42
C GLY A 316 -8.24 3.52 20.41
N MET A 317 -8.31 4.02 19.18
CA MET A 317 -7.67 3.38 18.03
C MET A 317 -6.15 3.46 18.01
N PHE A 318 -5.54 4.26 18.89
CA PHE A 318 -4.11 4.54 18.91
C PHE A 318 -3.32 3.80 20.01
N ASP A 319 -3.98 3.02 20.88
CA ASP A 319 -3.37 2.35 22.05
C ASP A 319 -2.08 1.57 21.77
N ASP A 320 -2.05 0.86 20.64
CA ASP A 320 -0.98 -0.08 20.33
C ASP A 320 0.08 0.49 19.37
N LEU A 321 0.02 1.80 19.09
CA LEU A 321 0.93 2.45 18.15
C LEU A 321 2.14 3.07 18.86
N SER A 322 3.29 3.08 18.17
CA SER A 322 4.49 3.77 18.66
C SER A 322 4.41 5.27 18.34
N TRP A 323 4.67 6.09 19.35
CA TRP A 323 4.73 7.55 19.24
C TRP A 323 6.15 8.08 19.48
N ASP A 324 7.19 7.28 19.22
CA ASP A 324 8.60 7.67 19.44
C ASP A 324 9.00 8.97 18.72
N ALA A 325 8.39 9.24 17.55
CA ALA A 325 8.62 10.46 16.78
C ALA A 325 7.87 11.70 17.34
N ALA A 326 6.87 11.50 18.19
CA ALA A 326 6.05 12.56 18.82
C ALA A 326 5.63 12.14 20.24
N PRO A 327 6.58 12.06 21.19
CA PRO A 327 6.35 11.49 22.52
C PRO A 327 5.27 12.24 23.34
N ASP A 328 5.10 13.54 23.09
CA ASP A 328 4.05 14.36 23.72
C ASP A 328 2.64 13.79 23.45
N ILE A 329 2.43 13.07 22.33
CA ILE A 329 1.15 12.43 22.01
C ILE A 329 0.92 11.20 22.88
N ALA A 330 1.97 10.42 23.21
CA ALA A 330 1.83 9.31 24.14
C ALA A 330 1.39 9.80 25.52
N GLU A 331 1.99 10.90 26.00
CA GLU A 331 1.58 11.54 27.27
C GLU A 331 0.13 12.02 27.21
N ARG A 332 -0.31 12.60 26.08
CA ARG A 332 -1.71 12.99 25.87
C ARG A 332 -2.65 11.79 25.86
N ILE A 333 -2.33 10.69 25.19
CA ILE A 333 -3.17 9.48 25.19
C ILE A 333 -3.31 8.94 26.62
N GLU A 334 -2.21 8.89 27.39
CA GLU A 334 -2.23 8.44 28.78
C GLU A 334 -3.09 9.33 29.70
N GLU A 335 -3.24 10.62 29.38
CA GLU A 335 -4.06 11.58 30.13
C GLU A 335 -5.52 11.64 29.63
N GLU A 336 -5.72 11.89 28.34
CA GLU A 336 -7.02 12.15 27.71
C GLU A 336 -7.89 10.90 27.65
N ARG A 337 -7.30 9.70 27.52
CA ARG A 337 -8.07 8.46 27.40
C ARG A 337 -8.84 8.06 28.65
N PRO A 338 -8.22 7.94 29.85
CA PRO A 338 -8.99 7.64 31.05
C PRO A 338 -9.95 8.79 31.42
N ASP A 339 -9.62 10.04 31.08
CA ASP A 339 -10.54 11.17 31.24
C ASP A 339 -11.79 11.03 30.36
N ALA A 340 -11.63 10.75 29.07
CA ALA A 340 -12.74 10.52 28.16
C ALA A 340 -13.60 9.32 28.60
N ALA A 341 -12.96 8.24 29.08
CA ALA A 341 -13.66 7.08 29.62
C ALA A 341 -14.51 7.45 30.84
N LEU A 342 -13.92 8.10 31.85
CA LEU A 342 -14.63 8.50 33.06
C LEU A 342 -15.84 9.39 32.76
N ASN A 343 -15.67 10.40 31.90
CA ASN A 343 -16.76 11.29 31.50
C ASN A 343 -17.82 10.59 30.62
N CYS A 344 -17.43 9.61 29.80
CA CYS A 344 -18.38 8.76 29.09
C CYS A 344 -19.21 7.92 30.06
N GLY A 345 -18.60 7.33 31.08
CA GLY A 345 -19.29 6.58 32.13
C GLY A 345 -20.36 7.41 32.84
N TRP A 346 -20.05 8.68 33.16
CA TRP A 346 -21.04 9.61 33.70
C TRP A 346 -22.20 9.89 32.73
N ALA A 347 -21.92 10.09 31.44
CA ALA A 347 -22.95 10.28 30.43
C ALA A 347 -23.84 9.04 30.24
N GLN A 348 -23.27 7.84 30.35
CA GLN A 348 -24.00 6.57 30.34
C GLN A 348 -24.94 6.46 31.55
N VAL A 349 -24.48 6.79 32.75
CA VAL A 349 -25.35 6.88 33.95
C VAL A 349 -26.50 7.87 33.74
N ASP A 350 -26.21 9.07 33.24
CA ASP A 350 -27.23 10.11 33.00
C ASP A 350 -28.27 9.69 31.95
N SER A 351 -27.87 8.89 30.96
CA SER A 351 -28.77 8.35 29.94
C SER A 351 -29.50 7.07 30.37
N GLY A 352 -29.13 6.48 31.52
CA GLY A 352 -29.67 5.25 32.06
C GLY A 352 -29.05 3.97 31.46
N ASP A 353 -27.94 4.09 30.73
CA ASP A 353 -27.19 2.97 30.16
C ASP A 353 -26.19 2.38 31.19
N LEU A 354 -26.74 1.72 32.20
CA LEU A 354 -25.99 1.29 33.37
C LEU A 354 -25.07 0.09 33.11
N ASP A 355 -25.37 -0.70 32.08
CA ASP A 355 -24.52 -1.84 31.72
C ASP A 355 -23.24 -1.34 31.05
N ASP A 356 -23.33 -0.41 30.10
CA ASP A 356 -22.17 0.22 29.46
C ASP A 356 -21.35 1.05 30.47
N ALA A 357 -22.00 1.69 31.45
CA ALA A 357 -21.31 2.40 32.54
C ALA A 357 -20.49 1.46 33.43
N ASP A 358 -21.00 0.26 33.73
CA ASP A 358 -20.24 -0.76 34.47
C ASP A 358 -19.03 -1.25 33.65
N GLU A 359 -19.18 -1.49 32.34
CA GLU A 359 -18.06 -1.84 31.46
C GLU A 359 -16.96 -0.77 31.45
N THR A 360 -17.36 0.51 31.49
CA THR A 360 -16.44 1.65 31.60
C THR A 360 -15.68 1.65 32.92
N VAL A 361 -16.33 1.37 34.05
CA VAL A 361 -15.68 1.21 35.36
C VAL A 361 -14.69 0.04 35.33
N GLU A 362 -15.10 -1.12 34.82
CA GLU A 362 -14.22 -2.29 34.70
C GLU A 362 -12.97 -1.97 33.88
N TYR A 363 -13.13 -1.22 32.78
CA TYR A 363 -12.02 -0.76 31.95
C TYR A 363 -11.07 0.17 32.73
N LEU A 364 -11.60 1.17 33.43
CA LEU A 364 -10.81 2.12 34.22
C LEU A 364 -10.05 1.42 35.34
N GLU A 365 -10.69 0.54 36.10
CA GLU A 365 -10.06 -0.21 37.18
C GLU A 365 -8.97 -1.17 36.68
N ALA A 366 -9.19 -1.79 35.51
CA ALA A 366 -8.24 -2.75 34.94
C ALA A 366 -7.04 -2.07 34.29
N SER A 367 -7.26 -0.96 33.57
CA SER A 367 -6.24 -0.33 32.72
C SER A 367 -5.60 0.88 33.40
N TYR A 368 -6.31 1.58 34.28
CA TYR A 368 -5.89 2.82 34.95
C TYR A 368 -6.23 2.78 36.46
N PRO A 369 -5.70 1.81 37.23
CA PRO A 369 -6.12 1.56 38.62
C PRO A 369 -5.87 2.72 39.60
N ASP A 370 -5.00 3.66 39.25
CA ASP A 370 -4.65 4.83 40.08
C ASP A 370 -5.33 6.13 39.57
N TYR A 371 -6.07 6.09 38.45
CA TYR A 371 -6.70 7.27 37.87
C TYR A 371 -8.00 7.62 38.59
N GLU A 372 -8.05 8.83 39.18
CA GLU A 372 -9.23 9.43 39.81
C GLU A 372 -10.08 8.42 40.60
N THR A 373 -9.44 7.60 41.45
CA THR A 373 -10.08 6.45 42.13
C THR A 373 -11.33 6.82 42.91
N ASP A 374 -11.34 8.01 43.52
CA ASP A 374 -12.49 8.53 44.26
C ASP A 374 -13.69 8.84 43.34
N ASP A 375 -13.44 9.26 42.10
CA ASP A 375 -14.49 9.54 41.12
C ASP A 375 -14.96 8.27 40.41
N VAL A 376 -14.08 7.29 40.19
CA VAL A 376 -14.47 5.94 39.74
C VAL A 376 -15.37 5.26 40.79
N GLU A 377 -15.02 5.34 42.09
CA GLU A 377 -15.86 4.79 43.16
C GLU A 377 -17.23 5.50 43.22
N LYS A 378 -17.26 6.82 43.02
CA LYS A 378 -18.53 7.56 42.89
C LYS A 378 -19.34 7.09 41.68
N LEU A 379 -18.70 6.89 40.54
CA LEU A 379 -19.38 6.39 39.34
C LEU A 379 -20.04 5.03 39.63
N THR A 380 -19.30 4.07 40.20
CA THR A 380 -19.85 2.77 40.64
C THR A 380 -21.04 2.92 41.58
N LYS A 381 -20.95 3.83 42.56
CA LYS A 381 -22.05 4.11 43.48
C LYS A 381 -23.29 4.64 42.76
N HIS A 382 -23.11 5.53 41.77
CA HIS A 382 -24.19 6.08 40.97
C HIS A 382 -24.82 5.04 40.04
N ILE A 383 -24.02 4.14 39.46
CA ILE A 383 -24.52 2.99 38.70
C ILE A 383 -25.40 2.11 39.59
N GLY A 384 -24.93 1.77 40.79
CA GLY A 384 -25.70 1.00 41.77
C GLY A 384 -27.03 1.65 42.14
N ALA A 385 -27.04 2.97 42.39
CA ALA A 385 -28.27 3.72 42.64
C ALA A 385 -29.23 3.64 41.45
N GLY A 386 -28.74 3.87 40.22
CA GLY A 386 -29.54 3.74 39.01
C GLY A 386 -30.17 2.35 38.84
N ARG A 387 -29.45 1.28 39.17
CA ARG A 387 -29.97 -0.10 39.10
C ARG A 387 -31.13 -0.30 40.09
N ILE A 388 -31.02 0.26 41.30
CA ILE A 388 -32.13 0.26 42.27
C ILE A 388 -33.31 1.05 41.73
N GLU A 389 -33.10 2.21 41.12
CA GLU A 389 -34.19 3.01 40.53
C GLU A 389 -34.89 2.28 39.38
N GLN A 390 -34.16 1.66 38.46
CA GLN A 390 -34.74 0.83 37.39
C GLN A 390 -35.55 -0.33 37.95
N LYS A 391 -35.05 -0.99 39.01
CA LYS A 391 -35.76 -2.05 39.71
C LYS A 391 -37.06 -1.54 40.35
N MET A 392 -37.02 -0.37 40.97
CA MET A 392 -38.22 0.30 41.49
C MET A 392 -39.21 0.61 40.36
N ASP A 393 -38.76 1.19 39.24
CA ASP A 393 -39.63 1.52 38.10
C ASP A 393 -40.29 0.27 37.51
N LEU A 394 -39.59 -0.85 37.42
CA LEU A 394 -40.16 -2.12 36.96
C LEU A 394 -41.28 -2.62 37.89
N GLN A 395 -41.13 -2.43 39.20
CA GLN A 395 -42.12 -2.86 40.19
C GLN A 395 -43.40 -1.99 40.15
N THR A 396 -43.32 -0.73 39.76
CA THR A 396 -44.50 0.15 39.71
C THR A 396 -45.34 -0.02 38.43
N ILE A 397 -44.88 -0.76 37.43
CA ILE A 397 -45.56 -0.95 36.13
C ILE A 397 -47.02 -1.43 36.27
N PHE A 398 -47.30 -2.31 37.24
CA PHE A 398 -48.64 -2.89 37.45
C PHE A 398 -49.52 -2.09 38.42
N GLY A 399 -49.04 -0.92 38.84
CA GLY A 399 -49.72 0.01 39.72
C GLY A 399 -49.04 0.12 41.08
N GLU A 400 -49.15 1.28 41.69
CA GLU A 400 -48.48 1.63 42.95
C GLU A 400 -49.45 2.14 44.00
N SER A 401 -48.96 2.28 45.23
CA SER A 401 -49.62 3.01 46.30
C SER A 401 -48.62 3.97 46.93
N SER A 402 -49.06 5.19 47.24
CA SER A 402 -48.16 6.23 47.73
C SER A 402 -47.75 5.99 49.19
N ILE A 403 -46.47 6.22 49.50
CA ILE A 403 -45.93 6.22 50.86
C ILE A 403 -46.15 7.56 51.60
N GLU A 404 -46.90 8.49 50.99
CA GLU A 404 -47.10 9.88 51.42
C GLU A 404 -47.45 10.09 52.91
N ASP A 405 -48.16 9.13 53.52
CA ASP A 405 -48.63 9.21 54.91
C ASP A 405 -47.54 8.94 55.97
N MET A 406 -46.28 8.76 55.57
CA MET A 406 -45.17 8.60 56.52
C MET A 406 -44.89 9.94 57.23
N SER A 407 -45.42 10.11 58.43
CA SER A 407 -45.14 11.23 59.32
C SER A 407 -44.09 10.83 60.37
N PRO A 408 -43.26 11.77 60.85
CA PRO A 408 -42.28 11.45 61.88
C PRO A 408 -43.01 11.00 63.15
N TYR A 409 -42.64 9.82 63.65
CA TYR A 409 -43.16 9.25 64.88
C TYR A 409 -42.58 9.99 66.10
N GLU A 410 -41.27 10.22 66.06
CA GLU A 410 -40.53 10.97 67.06
C GLU A 410 -39.58 11.96 66.40
N THR A 411 -39.38 13.11 67.05
CA THR A 411 -38.36 14.09 66.67
C THR A 411 -37.37 14.20 67.82
N GLY A 412 -36.18 13.64 67.63
CA GLY A 412 -35.02 13.71 68.52
C GLY A 412 -34.01 14.78 68.11
N GLY A 413 -32.84 14.76 68.76
CA GLY A 413 -31.73 15.70 68.52
C GLY A 413 -30.51 15.08 67.82
N GLY A 414 -30.70 13.98 67.09
CA GLY A 414 -29.63 13.30 66.34
C GLY A 414 -29.32 13.97 65.00
N ASP A 415 -28.21 13.57 64.39
CA ASP A 415 -27.77 13.98 63.05
C ASP A 415 -28.29 13.06 61.94
N LYS A 416 -28.56 11.78 62.26
CA LYS A 416 -29.16 10.79 61.34
C LYS A 416 -30.69 10.79 61.38
N VAL A 417 -31.27 10.21 60.34
CA VAL A 417 -32.67 9.82 60.26
C VAL A 417 -32.77 8.33 60.53
N VAL A 418 -33.75 7.92 61.34
CA VAL A 418 -34.04 6.51 61.58
C VAL A 418 -35.33 6.14 60.87
N ILE A 419 -35.30 5.08 60.07
CA ILE A 419 -36.50 4.48 59.47
C ILE A 419 -36.70 3.11 60.10
N GLU A 420 -37.91 2.85 60.60
CA GLU A 420 -38.34 1.55 61.11
C GLU A 420 -39.60 1.08 60.39
N PHE A 421 -39.51 -0.11 59.78
CA PHE A 421 -40.67 -0.80 59.23
C PHE A 421 -40.85 -2.14 59.91
N THR A 422 -42.01 -2.35 60.53
CA THR A 422 -42.41 -3.68 61.01
C THR A 422 -43.07 -4.44 59.88
N ASN A 423 -42.53 -5.62 59.52
CA ASN A 423 -43.16 -6.54 58.57
C ASN A 423 -44.21 -7.38 59.30
N ASN A 424 -45.46 -6.91 59.31
CA ASN A 424 -46.63 -7.65 59.82
C ASN A 424 -47.37 -8.31 58.65
N SER A 425 -46.63 -9.03 57.80
CA SER A 425 -47.19 -9.75 56.67
C SER A 425 -46.65 -11.19 56.61
N PRO A 426 -47.41 -12.13 56.02
CA PRO A 426 -46.92 -13.50 55.84
C PRO A 426 -45.90 -13.63 54.70
N GLU A 427 -45.48 -12.52 54.07
CA GLU A 427 -44.52 -12.50 52.98
C GLU A 427 -43.24 -11.76 53.42
N GLU A 428 -42.13 -12.05 52.76
CA GLU A 428 -40.89 -11.32 52.98
C GLU A 428 -41.04 -9.90 52.41
N MET A 429 -40.72 -8.91 53.24
CA MET A 429 -40.76 -7.50 52.87
C MET A 429 -39.42 -7.11 52.26
N HIS A 430 -39.47 -6.45 51.11
CA HIS A 430 -38.30 -5.93 50.42
C HIS A 430 -38.37 -4.42 50.37
N PHE A 431 -37.45 -3.76 51.07
CA PHE A 431 -37.31 -2.32 51.11
C PHE A 431 -36.14 -1.88 50.24
N MET A 432 -36.39 -0.91 49.38
CA MET A 432 -35.38 -0.30 48.52
C MET A 432 -35.37 1.21 48.76
N TYR A 433 -34.20 1.82 48.72
CA TYR A 433 -34.07 3.27 48.83
C TYR A 433 -32.94 3.80 47.95
N VAL A 434 -33.14 5.02 47.44
CA VAL A 434 -32.13 5.83 46.75
C VAL A 434 -32.24 7.25 47.25
N GLY A 435 -31.12 7.86 47.63
CA GLY A 435 -31.06 9.14 48.33
C GLY A 435 -30.00 10.09 47.79
N PRO A 436 -29.64 11.12 48.57
CA PRO A 436 -28.65 12.11 48.19
C PRO A 436 -27.31 11.46 47.84
N ASP A 437 -26.62 12.03 46.84
CA ASP A 437 -25.31 11.56 46.37
C ASP A 437 -25.30 10.05 46.05
N ALA A 438 -26.39 9.53 45.48
CA ALA A 438 -26.56 8.12 45.13
C ALA A 438 -26.41 7.14 46.31
N VAL A 439 -26.64 7.57 47.56
CA VAL A 439 -26.76 6.64 48.69
C VAL A 439 -27.94 5.72 48.44
N HIS A 440 -27.69 4.42 48.34
CA HIS A 440 -28.72 3.44 47.98
C HIS A 440 -28.54 2.13 48.75
N GLY A 441 -29.59 1.32 48.78
CA GLY A 441 -29.52 -0.02 49.33
C GLY A 441 -30.83 -0.78 49.22
N GLU A 442 -30.73 -2.08 49.54
CA GLU A 442 -31.83 -3.01 49.60
C GLU A 442 -31.81 -3.72 50.95
N GLU A 443 -32.94 -3.79 51.62
CA GLU A 443 -33.11 -4.48 52.89
C GLU A 443 -34.24 -5.50 52.77
N PHE A 444 -34.04 -6.70 53.31
CA PHE A 444 -35.02 -7.77 53.33
C PHE A 444 -35.41 -8.05 54.78
N THR A 445 -36.70 -8.22 55.03
CA THR A 445 -37.25 -8.53 56.35
C THR A 445 -38.08 -9.79 56.28
N ASP A 446 -37.73 -10.76 57.11
CA ASP A 446 -38.37 -12.07 57.14
C ASP A 446 -39.90 -11.97 57.29
N PRO A 447 -40.65 -12.94 56.75
CA PRO A 447 -42.09 -13.04 56.97
C PRO A 447 -42.44 -13.14 58.46
N CYS A 448 -43.56 -12.54 58.86
CA CYS A 448 -44.08 -12.70 60.22
C CYS A 448 -44.74 -14.07 60.40
N GLU A 449 -44.17 -14.91 61.28
CA GLU A 449 -44.74 -16.19 61.67
C GLU A 449 -46.05 -16.00 62.44
N GLY A 450 -47.19 -16.24 61.77
CA GLY A 450 -48.52 -16.16 62.38
C GLY A 450 -49.30 -14.88 62.09
N CYS A 451 -48.75 -13.95 61.31
CA CYS A 451 -49.51 -12.81 60.79
C CYS A 451 -50.50 -13.26 59.70
N GLU A 452 -51.70 -12.69 59.73
CA GLU A 452 -52.78 -13.01 58.78
C GLU A 452 -52.90 -11.96 57.67
N VAL A 453 -53.59 -12.31 56.58
CA VAL A 453 -54.00 -11.33 55.57
C VAL A 453 -55.24 -10.59 56.09
N TYR A 454 -55.17 -9.26 56.17
CA TYR A 454 -56.17 -8.42 56.81
C TYR A 454 -57.36 -8.13 55.89
N SER A 455 -58.59 -8.35 56.38
CA SER A 455 -59.82 -7.90 55.69
C SER A 455 -60.16 -6.43 55.93
N SER A 456 -59.53 -5.81 56.93
CA SER A 456 -59.61 -4.37 57.27
C SER A 456 -58.27 -3.92 57.88
N PRO A 457 -57.83 -2.66 57.69
CA PRO A 457 -56.57 -2.18 58.26
C PRO A 457 -56.46 -2.46 59.77
N PRO A 458 -55.30 -2.93 60.26
CA PRO A 458 -55.07 -3.12 61.69
C PRO A 458 -55.27 -1.81 62.46
N THR A 459 -55.78 -1.90 63.69
CA THR A 459 -56.12 -0.72 64.50
C THR A 459 -55.24 -0.62 65.74
N GLY A 460 -54.75 0.58 66.06
CA GLY A 460 -53.87 0.81 67.20
C GLY A 460 -52.46 0.26 66.96
N ASN A 461 -51.87 -0.35 68.00
CA ASN A 461 -50.50 -0.88 67.95
C ASN A 461 -50.40 -2.32 67.43
N SER A 462 -51.50 -2.98 67.08
CA SER A 462 -51.50 -4.41 66.74
C SER A 462 -50.58 -4.78 65.58
N CYS A 463 -50.30 -3.82 64.69
CA CYS A 463 -49.37 -4.00 63.57
C CYS A 463 -47.89 -3.94 64.00
N PHE A 464 -47.59 -3.22 65.08
CA PHE A 464 -46.24 -3.06 65.61
C PHE A 464 -45.90 -4.06 66.72
N ASP A 465 -46.90 -4.74 67.27
CA ASP A 465 -46.75 -5.70 68.38
C ASP A 465 -46.25 -7.08 67.90
N ASP A 466 -46.46 -7.42 66.63
CA ASP A 466 -46.06 -8.68 65.99
C ASP A 466 -45.28 -8.42 64.68
N GLY A 467 -44.30 -9.28 64.37
CA GLY A 467 -43.51 -9.23 63.13
C GLY A 467 -42.11 -8.60 63.28
N GLU A 468 -41.25 -8.86 62.31
CA GLU A 468 -39.85 -8.42 62.39
C GLU A 468 -39.67 -6.98 61.94
N VAL A 469 -38.76 -6.28 62.61
CA VAL A 469 -38.53 -4.85 62.42
C VAL A 469 -37.24 -4.65 61.65
N MET A 470 -37.36 -4.07 60.46
CA MET A 470 -36.22 -3.45 59.79
C MET A 470 -35.99 -2.08 60.41
N ARG A 471 -34.71 -1.79 60.68
CA ARG A 471 -34.26 -0.48 61.15
C ARG A 471 -33.03 -0.07 60.35
N ILE A 472 -33.09 1.10 59.73
CA ILE A 472 -31.98 1.70 59.00
C ILE A 472 -31.72 3.14 59.46
N GLU A 473 -30.45 3.53 59.48
CA GLU A 473 -30.01 4.88 59.79
C GLU A 473 -29.43 5.53 58.52
N LEU A 474 -30.00 6.66 58.12
CA LEU A 474 -29.68 7.36 56.88
C LEU A 474 -29.27 8.80 57.17
N ASP A 475 -28.51 9.40 56.27
CA ASP A 475 -28.26 10.84 56.28
C ASP A 475 -29.53 11.62 55.91
N PRO A 476 -29.73 12.83 56.44
CA PRO A 476 -30.89 13.65 56.08
C PRO A 476 -30.84 14.07 54.61
N GLY A 477 -32.00 14.12 53.96
CA GLY A 477 -32.14 14.52 52.57
C GLY A 477 -33.35 13.92 51.89
N GLU A 478 -33.42 14.06 50.57
CA GLU A 478 -34.51 13.52 49.77
C GLU A 478 -34.22 12.08 49.36
N TYR A 479 -35.12 11.16 49.69
CA TYR A 479 -35.03 9.76 49.34
C TYR A 479 -36.24 9.30 48.55
N ARG A 480 -35.99 8.57 47.47
CA ARG A 480 -36.97 7.70 46.82
C ARG A 480 -37.01 6.39 47.61
N LEU A 481 -38.19 6.02 48.11
CA LEU A 481 -38.40 4.84 48.93
C LEU A 481 -39.37 3.89 48.24
N MET A 482 -39.13 2.58 48.35
CA MET A 482 -40.06 1.55 47.91
C MET A 482 -40.13 0.41 48.93
N ILE A 483 -41.34 -0.10 49.17
CA ILE A 483 -41.58 -1.35 49.89
C ILE A 483 -42.44 -2.25 49.02
N THR A 484 -42.00 -3.48 48.83
CA THR A 484 -42.72 -4.52 48.10
C THR A 484 -42.60 -5.87 48.81
N SER A 485 -43.21 -6.92 48.25
CA SER A 485 -43.00 -8.30 48.70
C SER A 485 -42.32 -9.13 47.62
N THR A 486 -41.45 -10.07 48.00
CA THR A 486 -40.68 -10.88 47.03
C THR A 486 -41.51 -11.98 46.37
N GLU A 487 -42.61 -12.41 46.99
CA GLU A 487 -43.45 -13.51 46.49
C GLU A 487 -44.65 -13.06 45.64
N SER A 488 -45.08 -11.80 45.72
CA SER A 488 -46.27 -11.33 45.00
C SER A 488 -45.90 -10.49 43.77
N GLY A 489 -45.72 -11.14 42.62
CA GLY A 489 -45.49 -10.46 41.33
C GLY A 489 -46.64 -9.54 40.85
N PHE A 490 -47.71 -9.38 41.65
CA PHE A 490 -48.88 -8.55 41.36
C PHE A 490 -49.35 -7.71 42.57
N GLY A 491 -48.60 -7.66 43.67
CA GLY A 491 -48.85 -6.72 44.76
C GLY A 491 -48.49 -5.30 44.32
N LYS A 492 -49.27 -4.30 44.70
CA LYS A 492 -48.90 -2.90 44.44
C LYS A 492 -47.81 -2.48 45.42
N PRO A 493 -46.59 -2.14 44.98
CA PRO A 493 -45.57 -1.62 45.88
C PRO A 493 -46.04 -0.31 46.52
N LEU A 494 -45.59 -0.08 47.75
CA LEU A 494 -45.61 1.25 48.36
C LEU A 494 -44.41 2.01 47.84
N HIS A 495 -44.63 3.16 47.21
CA HIS A 495 -43.56 3.96 46.61
C HIS A 495 -43.78 5.44 46.91
N GLY A 496 -42.68 6.19 47.01
CA GLY A 496 -42.75 7.65 47.00
C GLY A 496 -41.44 8.32 47.37
N THR A 497 -41.37 9.61 47.11
CA THR A 497 -40.22 10.45 47.48
C THR A 497 -40.49 11.16 48.80
N LYS A 498 -39.53 11.11 49.72
CA LYS A 498 -39.63 11.73 51.04
C LYS A 498 -38.38 12.52 51.38
N ASN A 499 -38.57 13.77 51.82
CA ASN A 499 -37.51 14.55 52.44
C ASN A 499 -37.43 14.23 53.93
N LEU A 500 -36.40 13.50 54.30
CA LEU A 500 -36.10 13.00 55.64
C LEU A 500 -35.20 13.99 56.39
N LYS A 501 -35.58 14.38 57.62
CA LYS A 501 -34.83 15.39 58.39
C LYS A 501 -34.07 14.79 59.56
N ALA A 502 -32.92 15.39 59.85
CA ALA A 502 -32.05 14.98 60.94
C ALA A 502 -32.79 14.90 62.28
N GLY A 503 -32.55 13.80 63.01
CA GLY A 503 -33.14 13.54 64.31
C GLY A 503 -34.57 13.00 64.26
N GLU A 504 -35.20 12.90 63.10
CA GLU A 504 -36.53 12.29 62.98
C GLU A 504 -36.44 10.75 62.93
N THR A 505 -37.39 10.09 63.60
CA THR A 505 -37.65 8.66 63.47
C THR A 505 -38.97 8.46 62.77
N TYR A 506 -38.94 7.75 61.65
CA TYR A 506 -40.11 7.34 60.89
C TYR A 506 -40.45 5.90 61.24
N LYS A 507 -41.65 5.65 61.74
CA LYS A 507 -42.14 4.31 62.04
C LYS A 507 -43.37 4.01 61.21
N SER A 508 -43.39 2.87 60.55
CA SER A 508 -44.55 2.41 59.81
C SER A 508 -44.65 0.89 59.86
N CYS A 509 -45.81 0.36 59.55
CA CYS A 509 -46.06 -1.07 59.53
C CYS A 509 -46.49 -1.50 58.13
N TYR A 510 -45.84 -2.54 57.62
CA TYR A 510 -46.19 -3.18 56.36
C TYR A 510 -47.08 -4.40 56.63
N TYR A 511 -48.26 -4.45 56.00
CA TYR A 511 -49.22 -5.53 56.17
C TYR A 511 -49.94 -5.81 54.86
N LYS A 512 -50.46 -7.03 54.70
CA LYS A 512 -51.18 -7.45 53.49
C LYS A 512 -52.69 -7.37 53.69
N MET A 513 -53.38 -6.74 52.75
CA MET A 513 -54.85 -6.70 52.70
C MET A 513 -55.40 -7.83 51.83
N GLU A 514 -56.59 -8.35 52.13
CA GLU A 514 -57.31 -9.24 51.21
C GLU A 514 -57.63 -8.46 49.93
N ASN A 515 -57.20 -8.98 48.77
CA ASN A 515 -57.52 -8.38 47.48
C ASN A 515 -59.04 -8.22 47.33
N SER A 516 -59.51 -7.00 47.07
CA SER A 516 -60.91 -6.70 46.75
C SER A 516 -61.21 -6.96 45.28
#